data_AF-A0A7W1EY06-F1
#
_entry.id   AF-A0A7W1EY06-F1
#
_cell.length_a   1.000
_cell.length_b   1.000
_cell.length_c   1.000
_cell.angle_alpha   90.00
_cell.angle_beta   90.00
_cell.angle_gamma   90.00
#
_symmetry.space_group_name_H-M   'P 1'
#
loop_
_entity.id
_entity.type
_entity.pdbx_description
1 polymer ?
#
loop_
_entity_poly.entity_id
_entity_poly.type
_entity_poly.pdbx_seq_one_letter_code
_entity_poly.pdbx_strand_id
1 'polypeptide(L)' 'MADDLKNKGPQDRSKISLTEKWEVEYLTTLLGCTEADLREAVEKMGNSVQVIKDYYFK' A
#
# COMPACT_ATOMS: atom_id res chain seq x y z
N MET A 1 29.16 -4.93 -13.97
CA MET A 1 28.99 -3.86 -12.96
C MET A 1 27.48 -3.75 -12.77
N ALA A 2 26.80 -4.28 -11.75
CA ALA A 2 26.95 -4.19 -10.29
C ALA A 2 26.91 -2.74 -9.77
N ASP A 3 25.81 -2.43 -9.09
CA ASP A 3 25.53 -1.25 -8.24
C ASP A 3 24.95 0.03 -8.86
N ASP A 4 23.72 -0.04 -9.37
CA ASP A 4 22.84 1.15 -9.45
C ASP A 4 21.41 0.85 -8.95
N LEU A 5 21.30 0.03 -7.90
CA LEU A 5 20.06 -0.17 -7.13
C LEU A 5 19.84 0.92 -6.05
N LYS A 6 20.56 2.05 -6.15
CA LYS A 6 20.49 3.19 -5.22
C LYS A 6 19.61 4.34 -5.70
N ASN A 7 19.05 4.27 -6.90
CA ASN A 7 17.94 5.15 -7.30
C ASN A 7 16.58 4.61 -6.77
N LYS A 8 16.52 4.26 -5.47
CA LYS A 8 15.24 4.21 -4.76
C LYS A 8 14.83 5.63 -4.43
N GLY A 9 14.44 6.40 -5.45
CA GLY A 9 13.69 7.62 -5.23
C GLY A 9 12.43 7.30 -4.40
N PRO A 10 12.04 8.13 -3.42
CA PRO A 10 10.94 7.86 -2.49
C PRO A 10 9.54 7.96 -3.12
N GLN A 11 9.37 7.68 -4.42
CA GLN A 11 8.20 8.16 -5.15
C GLN A 11 7.08 7.12 -5.37
N ASP A 12 7.36 5.82 -5.41
CA ASP A 12 6.33 4.85 -5.87
C ASP A 12 6.11 3.62 -4.98
N ARG A 13 6.66 3.58 -3.75
CA ARG A 13 6.19 2.62 -2.72
C ARG A 13 5.04 3.16 -1.87
N SER A 14 4.65 4.42 -2.09
CA SER A 14 3.58 5.05 -1.33
C SER A 14 2.21 4.75 -1.90
N LYS A 15 2.09 4.15 -3.09
CA LYS A 15 0.79 3.87 -3.74
C LYS A 15 0.47 2.38 -3.71
N ILE A 16 -0.77 2.06 -3.34
CA ILE A 16 -1.38 0.72 -3.36
C ILE A 16 -1.90 0.46 -4.75
N SER A 17 -1.47 -0.63 -5.36
CA SER A 17 -2.03 -1.13 -6.61
C SER A 17 -2.97 -2.30 -6.31
N LEU A 18 -4.28 -2.00 -6.19
CA LEU A 18 -5.32 -3.02 -6.03
C LEU A 18 -5.46 -3.96 -7.26
N THR A 19 -4.72 -3.69 -8.33
CA THR A 19 -4.60 -4.56 -9.50
C THR A 19 -3.85 -5.86 -9.22
N GLU A 20 -2.98 -5.86 -8.20
CA GLU A 20 -2.16 -7.00 -7.83
C GLU A 20 -2.75 -7.71 -6.62
N LYS A 21 -3.28 -8.91 -6.82
CA LYS A 21 -3.94 -9.69 -5.77
C LYS A 21 -3.03 -9.95 -4.55
N TRP A 22 -1.74 -10.22 -4.79
CA TRP A 22 -0.77 -10.45 -3.71
C TRP A 22 -0.54 -9.20 -2.84
N GLU A 23 -0.66 -8.00 -3.40
CA GLU A 23 -0.48 -6.75 -2.67
C GLU A 23 -1.69 -6.47 -1.79
N VAL A 24 -2.90 -6.74 -2.30
CA VAL A 24 -4.13 -6.71 -1.50
C VAL A 24 -4.05 -7.70 -0.36
N GLU A 25 -3.69 -8.96 -0.61
CA GLU A 25 -3.53 -9.99 0.42
C GLU A 25 -2.47 -9.63 1.47
N TYR A 26 -1.35 -9.03 1.04
CA TYR A 26 -0.33 -8.54 1.94
C TYR A 26 -0.84 -7.42 2.85
N LEU A 27 -1.52 -6.43 2.28
CA LEU A 27 -2.04 -5.27 3.03
C LEU A 27 -3.18 -5.66 3.97
N THR A 28 -4.11 -6.51 3.53
CA THR A 28 -5.19 -7.03 4.38
C THR A 28 -4.63 -7.82 5.56
N THR A 29 -3.60 -8.62 5.34
CA THR A 29 -2.90 -9.35 6.41
C THR A 29 -2.15 -8.40 7.35
N LEU A 30 -1.48 -7.37 6.80
CA LEU A 30 -0.69 -6.42 7.57
C LEU A 30 -1.56 -5.49 8.43
N LEU A 31 -2.69 -5.03 7.88
CA LEU A 31 -3.63 -4.11 8.52
C LEU A 31 -4.69 -4.87 9.33
N GLY A 32 -4.84 -6.18 9.12
CA GLY A 32 -5.91 -6.99 9.70
C GLY A 32 -7.30 -6.64 9.17
N CYS A 33 -7.39 -6.01 8.00
CA CYS A 33 -8.64 -5.57 7.37
C CYS A 33 -9.04 -6.49 6.21
N THR A 34 -10.27 -6.38 5.71
CA THR A 34 -10.70 -7.14 4.52
C THR A 34 -10.39 -6.37 3.24
N GLU A 35 -10.41 -7.04 2.08
CA GLU A 35 -10.23 -6.38 0.78
C GLU A 35 -11.27 -5.27 0.54
N ALA A 36 -12.51 -5.49 0.97
CA ALA A 36 -13.57 -4.49 0.88
C ALA A 36 -13.24 -3.23 1.69
N ASP A 37 -12.77 -3.42 2.93
CA ASP A 37 -12.37 -2.35 3.83
C ASP A 37 -11.14 -1.58 3.28
N LEU A 38 -10.15 -2.32 2.77
CA LEU A 38 -8.98 -1.76 2.09
C LEU A 38 -9.40 -0.91 0.88
N ARG A 39 -10.33 -1.40 0.06
CA ARG A 39 -10.82 -0.69 -1.14
C ARG A 39 -11.61 0.56 -0.78
N GLU A 40 -12.44 0.49 0.26
CA GLU A 40 -13.16 1.67 0.78
C GLU A 40 -12.18 2.71 1.33
N ALA A 41 -11.16 2.28 2.07
CA ALA A 41 -10.09 3.16 2.56
C ALA A 41 -9.31 3.81 1.40
N VAL A 42 -8.99 3.04 0.35
CA VAL A 42 -8.36 3.56 -0.88
C VAL A 42 -9.27 4.56 -1.60
N GLU A 43 -10.58 4.32 -1.66
CA GLU A 43 -11.52 5.23 -2.31
C GLU A 43 -11.70 6.53 -1.52
N LYS A 44 -11.75 6.45 -0.18
CA LYS A 44 -11.89 7.62 0.71
C LYS A 44 -10.61 8.44 0.83
N MET A 45 -9.46 7.80 0.98
CA MET A 45 -8.18 8.45 1.32
C MET A 45 -7.20 8.53 0.14
N GLY A 46 -7.55 7.93 -0.99
CA GLY A 46 -6.67 7.73 -2.12
C GLY A 46 -5.83 6.47 -1.96
N ASN A 47 -5.15 6.08 -3.03
CA ASN A 47 -4.32 4.88 -3.07
C ASN A 47 -3.02 4.97 -2.24
N SER A 48 -2.92 5.80 -1.22
CA SER A 48 -1.67 5.99 -0.48
C SER A 48 -1.51 5.00 0.70
N VAL A 49 -0.56 4.07 0.62
CA VAL A 49 -0.21 3.08 1.67
C VAL A 49 0.00 3.76 3.03
N GLN A 50 0.69 4.90 3.05
CA GLN A 50 1.00 5.62 4.28
C GLN A 50 -0.26 6.11 4.97
N VAL A 51 -1.22 6.63 4.22
CA VAL A 51 -2.47 7.18 4.75
C VAL A 51 -3.36 6.07 5.30
N ILE A 52 -3.43 4.93 4.58
CA ILE A 52 -4.18 3.76 5.05
C ILE A 52 -3.55 3.17 6.31
N LYS A 53 -2.21 3.05 6.35
CA LYS A 53 -1.52 2.64 7.58
C LYS A 53 -1.82 3.58 8.74
N ASP A 54 -1.72 4.90 8.55
CA ASP A 54 -2.04 5.86 9.60
C ASP A 54 -3.49 5.73 10.10
N TYR A 55 -4.44 5.44 9.20
CA TYR A 55 -5.84 5.21 9.56
C TYR A 55 -6.06 3.98 10.46
N TYR A 56 -5.39 2.86 10.19
CA TYR A 56 -5.56 1.62 10.97
C TYR A 56 -4.63 1.53 12.20
N PHE A 57 -3.48 2.20 12.20
CA PHE A 57 -2.50 2.16 13.29
C PHE A 57 -2.70 3.28 14.34
N LYS A 58 -3.85 3.96 14.33
CA LYS A 58 -4.23 5.00 15.30
C LYS A 58 -4.78 4.43 16.60
#